data_AF-A0A0G4HYE8-F1
#
_entry.id   AF-A0A0G4HYE8-F1
#
_cell.length_a   1.000
_cell.length_b   1.000
_cell.length_c   1.000
_cell.angle_alpha   90.00
_cell.angle_beta   90.00
_cell.angle_gamma   90.00
#
_symmetry.space_group_name_H-M   'P 1'
#
loop_
_entity.id
_entity.type
_entity.pdbx_description
1 polymer ?
#
loop_
_entity_poly.entity_id
_entity_poly.type
_entity_poly.pdbx_seq_one_letter_code
_entity_poly.pdbx_strand_id
1 'polypeptide(L)'
;MSTSSLTRLRLLASPLLRAEQSAALLPARRGFSSFFAPMRSYLSNNVQALQQSSPFARFQLRRATAAAEGADPIQHAISEFGQYNYAMRWLHWLIAGGIFAAFGTVNAAYYTEGAVKKQLLDLHESVGLGVLGLVLARVGLRLTSKMPPHIPGNKLEQIGAELGHYLLYGFMLFLPVTGVMMNYLGGKPVQFFGLSVPGMANPDLARMTLSKEAFKNHKRFGVLFEYYLPIHIGAAYYHLAKGHNIFVRVNPLVFAK
;
A
#
# COMPACT_ATOMS: atom_id res chain seq x y z
N MET A 1 19.21 83.46 -38.55
CA MET A 1 19.20 81.99 -38.75
C MET A 1 17.97 81.45 -38.01
N SER A 2 16.72 81.59 -38.49
CA SER A 2 16.06 81.07 -39.72
C SER A 2 16.09 79.53 -39.77
N THR A 3 15.05 78.80 -39.33
CA THR A 3 13.76 78.41 -39.98
C THR A 3 13.80 77.02 -40.61
N SER A 4 12.63 76.37 -40.60
CA SER A 4 12.15 75.24 -41.42
C SER A 4 12.33 73.85 -40.78
N SER A 5 11.36 72.92 -40.84
CA SER A 5 10.09 72.91 -41.56
C SER A 5 9.12 71.92 -40.93
N LEU A 6 7.88 72.36 -40.77
CA LEU A 6 6.69 71.52 -40.72
C LEU A 6 6.46 70.85 -42.09
N THR A 7 5.61 69.83 -42.08
CA THR A 7 4.68 69.38 -43.16
C THR A 7 4.97 68.00 -43.78
N ARG A 8 4.16 67.01 -43.39
CA ARG A 8 3.32 66.14 -44.26
C ARG A 8 2.54 65.18 -43.33
N LEU A 9 1.33 65.55 -42.91
CA LEU A 9 0.02 65.30 -43.53
C LEU A 9 -0.41 63.81 -43.59
N ARG A 10 -1.36 63.48 -42.71
CA ARG A 10 -2.53 62.57 -42.82
C ARG A 10 -2.50 61.47 -43.88
N LEU A 11 -2.71 60.24 -43.41
CA LEU A 11 -3.37 59.05 -44.00
C LEU A 11 -2.70 57.83 -43.31
N LEU A 12 -3.32 56.96 -42.52
CA LEU A 12 -4.64 56.34 -42.55
C LEU A 12 -4.95 55.81 -41.14
N ALA A 13 -6.22 55.84 -40.79
CA ALA A 13 -6.76 55.13 -39.65
C ALA A 13 -6.55 53.61 -39.75
N SER A 14 -6.53 52.97 -38.59
CA SER A 14 -6.95 51.59 -38.29
C SER A 14 -6.13 50.39 -38.82
N PRO A 15 -5.35 49.73 -37.93
CA PRO A 15 -5.12 48.29 -37.99
C PRO A 15 -6.06 47.50 -37.06
N LEU A 16 -6.79 48.16 -36.15
CA LEU A 16 -7.59 47.47 -35.12
C LEU A 16 -8.94 46.89 -35.61
N LEU A 17 -9.27 47.01 -36.89
CA LEU A 17 -10.49 46.42 -37.49
C LEU A 17 -10.22 45.19 -38.37
N ARG A 18 -8.96 44.75 -38.50
CA ARG A 18 -8.59 43.62 -39.37
C ARG A 18 -8.07 42.39 -38.62
N ALA A 19 -8.21 42.34 -37.30
CA ALA A 19 -7.95 41.15 -36.49
C ALA A 19 -9.25 40.37 -36.11
N GLU A 20 -10.42 41.01 -36.21
CA GLU A 20 -11.72 40.41 -35.83
C GLU A 20 -12.37 39.57 -36.94
N GLN A 21 -11.92 39.64 -38.19
CA GLN A 21 -12.53 38.90 -39.32
C GLN A 21 -11.80 37.61 -39.71
N SER A 22 -10.71 37.23 -39.04
CA SER A 22 -9.98 35.98 -39.33
C SER A 22 -10.33 34.83 -38.38
N ALA A 23 -11.20 35.06 -37.39
CA ALA A 23 -11.62 34.05 -36.41
C ALA A 23 -12.80 33.16 -36.86
N ALA A 24 -13.18 33.21 -38.15
CA ALA A 24 -14.39 32.54 -38.68
C ALA A 24 -14.11 31.28 -39.53
N LEU A 25 -12.91 30.69 -39.48
CA LEU A 25 -12.58 29.46 -40.24
C LEU A 25 -11.82 28.42 -39.40
N LEU A 26 -12.22 28.23 -38.14
CA LEU A 26 -11.85 27.01 -37.42
C LEU A 26 -12.93 25.96 -37.63
N PRO A 27 -12.61 24.77 -38.16
CA PRO A 27 -13.58 23.69 -38.28
C PRO A 27 -14.11 23.36 -36.88
N ALA A 28 -15.43 23.23 -36.80
CA ALA A 28 -16.18 22.92 -35.60
C ALA A 28 -15.45 21.87 -34.75
N ARG A 29 -15.23 22.21 -33.48
CA ARG A 29 -14.72 21.35 -32.42
C ARG A 29 -15.57 20.07 -32.41
N ARG A 30 -15.14 19.02 -33.11
CA ARG A 30 -15.77 17.70 -33.03
C ARG A 30 -15.64 17.27 -31.58
N GLY A 31 -16.78 17.16 -30.92
CA GLY A 31 -16.86 16.80 -29.51
C GLY A 31 -16.10 15.50 -29.27
N PHE A 32 -15.35 15.47 -28.17
CA PHE A 32 -14.66 14.28 -27.64
C PHE A 32 -15.62 13.09 -27.37
N SER A 33 -16.94 13.30 -27.52
CA SER A 33 -18.00 12.31 -27.42
C SER A 33 -18.10 11.35 -28.64
N SER A 34 -17.56 11.72 -29.81
CA SER A 34 -17.73 10.88 -31.02
C SER A 34 -16.73 9.73 -31.13
N PHE A 35 -15.66 9.73 -30.33
CA PHE A 35 -14.66 8.65 -30.34
C PHE A 35 -15.17 7.39 -29.60
N PHE A 36 -16.10 7.56 -28.65
CA PHE A 36 -16.67 6.48 -27.85
C PHE A 36 -18.07 6.05 -28.32
N ALA A 37 -18.70 6.77 -29.26
CA ALA A 37 -20.03 6.45 -29.76
C ALA A 37 -20.15 5.03 -30.39
N PRO A 38 -19.17 4.53 -31.18
CA PRO A 38 -19.22 3.16 -31.69
C PRO A 38 -19.09 2.11 -30.58
N MET A 39 -18.26 2.41 -29.58
CA MET A 39 -18.05 1.52 -28.44
C MET A 39 -19.29 1.44 -27.55
N ARG A 40 -20.03 2.54 -27.37
CA ARG A 40 -21.27 2.56 -26.59
C ARG A 40 -22.36 1.68 -27.22
N SER A 41 -22.50 1.73 -28.54
CA SER A 41 -23.43 0.88 -29.31
C SER A 41 -23.02 -0.59 -29.33
N TYR A 42 -21.73 -0.88 -29.49
CA TYR A 42 -21.21 -2.25 -29.48
C TYR A 42 -21.35 -2.89 -28.10
N LEU A 43 -21.07 -2.12 -27.04
CA LEU A 43 -21.25 -2.54 -25.65
C LEU A 43 -22.73 -2.75 -25.35
N SER A 44 -23.64 -1.83 -25.72
CA SER A 44 -25.08 -1.98 -25.44
C SER A 44 -25.71 -3.21 -26.08
N ASN A 45 -25.27 -3.57 -27.29
CA ASN A 45 -25.80 -4.70 -28.03
C ASN A 45 -25.21 -6.05 -27.59
N ASN A 46 -24.08 -6.04 -26.87
CA ASN A 46 -23.36 -7.25 -26.46
C ASN A 46 -23.17 -7.37 -24.94
N VAL A 47 -23.84 -6.55 -24.11
CA VAL A 47 -23.74 -6.63 -22.64
C VAL A 47 -24.02 -8.05 -22.15
N GLN A 48 -25.04 -8.72 -22.69
CA GLN A 48 -25.39 -10.09 -22.31
C GLN A 48 -24.31 -11.11 -22.72
N ALA A 49 -23.69 -10.96 -23.90
CA ALA A 49 -22.61 -11.84 -24.36
C ALA A 49 -21.31 -11.61 -23.55
N LEU A 50 -21.03 -10.37 -23.17
CA LEU A 50 -19.89 -10.00 -22.33
C LEU A 50 -20.12 -10.32 -20.85
N GLN A 51 -21.35 -10.37 -20.37
CA GLN A 51 -21.69 -10.90 -19.04
C GLN A 51 -21.43 -12.41 -18.94
N GLN A 52 -21.49 -13.15 -20.06
CA GLN A 52 -21.16 -14.58 -20.15
C GLN A 52 -19.65 -14.86 -20.37
N SER A 53 -18.81 -13.82 -20.39
CA SER A 53 -17.38 -13.96 -20.71
C SER A 53 -16.47 -14.25 -19.49
N SER A 54 -15.18 -14.47 -19.77
CA SER A 54 -14.15 -14.75 -18.76
C SER A 54 -14.13 -13.69 -17.65
N PRO A 55 -13.68 -14.02 -16.42
CA PRO A 55 -13.62 -13.07 -15.31
C PRO A 55 -12.93 -11.74 -15.66
N PHE A 56 -11.92 -11.80 -16.53
CA PHE A 56 -11.18 -10.62 -17.00
C PHE A 56 -12.02 -9.70 -17.90
N ALA A 57 -12.81 -10.26 -18.82
CA ALA A 57 -13.65 -9.46 -19.71
C ALA A 57 -14.82 -8.79 -18.94
N ARG A 58 -15.38 -9.46 -17.92
CA ARG A 58 -16.35 -8.86 -16.98
C ARG A 58 -15.75 -7.70 -16.18
N PHE A 59 -14.49 -7.82 -15.73
CA PHE A 59 -13.78 -6.75 -15.04
C PHE A 59 -13.62 -5.51 -15.94
N GLN A 60 -13.18 -5.71 -17.19
CA GLN A 60 -13.01 -4.63 -18.16
C GLN A 60 -14.34 -3.94 -18.48
N LEU A 61 -15.43 -4.71 -18.61
CA LEU A 61 -16.76 -4.16 -18.86
C LEU A 61 -17.24 -3.27 -17.70
N ARG A 62 -17.14 -3.75 -16.46
CA ARG A 62 -17.51 -2.99 -15.24
C ARG A 62 -16.71 -1.68 -15.12
N ARG A 63 -15.41 -1.71 -15.46
CA ARG A 63 -14.58 -0.50 -15.50
C ARG A 63 -15.05 0.47 -16.57
N ALA A 64 -15.35 -0.02 -17.77
CA ALA A 64 -15.80 0.82 -18.88
C ALA A 64 -17.17 1.46 -18.61
N THR A 65 -18.11 0.73 -18.01
CA THR A 65 -19.42 1.26 -17.63
C THR A 65 -19.32 2.29 -16.50
N ALA A 66 -18.55 2.00 -15.44
CA ALA A 66 -18.35 2.95 -14.34
C ALA A 66 -17.67 4.26 -14.81
N ALA A 67 -16.70 4.14 -15.73
CA ALA A 67 -16.07 5.30 -16.35
C ALA A 67 -17.04 6.10 -17.25
N ALA A 68 -17.92 5.41 -17.98
CA ALA A 68 -18.93 6.04 -18.83
C ALA A 68 -20.03 6.77 -18.02
N GLU A 69 -20.31 6.31 -16.80
CA GLU A 69 -21.28 6.92 -15.87
C GLU A 69 -20.69 8.08 -15.04
N GLY A 70 -19.39 8.36 -15.17
CA GLY A 70 -18.71 9.38 -14.37
C GLY A 70 -18.56 9.02 -12.89
N ALA A 71 -18.81 7.76 -12.52
CA ALA A 71 -18.66 7.28 -11.15
C ALA A 71 -17.17 7.21 -10.78
N ASP A 72 -16.81 7.81 -9.65
CA ASP A 72 -15.45 7.71 -9.10
C ASP A 72 -15.17 6.25 -8.69
N PRO A 73 -14.29 5.52 -9.40
CA PRO A 73 -14.09 4.08 -9.15
C PRO A 73 -13.57 3.79 -7.74
N ILE A 74 -12.89 4.76 -7.13
CA ILE A 74 -12.41 4.64 -5.75
C ILE A 74 -13.58 4.71 -4.77
N GLN A 75 -14.51 5.64 -4.97
CA GLN A 75 -15.68 5.78 -4.09
C GLN A 75 -16.61 4.59 -4.22
N HIS A 76 -16.82 4.08 -5.43
CA HIS A 76 -17.58 2.84 -5.63
C HIS A 76 -16.93 1.68 -4.86
N ALA A 77 -15.61 1.49 -4.99
CA ALA A 77 -14.89 0.44 -4.26
C ALA A 77 -14.96 0.62 -2.73
N ILE A 78 -14.90 1.86 -2.24
CA ILE A 78 -15.07 2.18 -0.81
C ILE A 78 -16.47 1.79 -0.33
N SER A 79 -17.52 2.10 -1.10
CA SER A 79 -18.89 1.71 -0.73
C SER A 79 -19.13 0.20 -0.77
N GLU A 80 -18.50 -0.51 -1.73
CA GLU A 80 -18.69 -1.95 -1.95
C GLU A 80 -17.90 -2.79 -0.93
N PHE A 81 -16.66 -2.40 -0.61
CA PHE A 81 -15.75 -3.19 0.22
C PHE A 81 -15.42 -2.58 1.59
N GLY A 82 -15.89 -1.35 1.84
CA GLY A 82 -15.62 -0.59 3.07
C GLY A 82 -14.18 -0.14 3.22
N GLN A 83 -13.88 0.56 4.32
CA GLN A 83 -12.52 0.94 4.69
C GLN A 83 -12.26 0.66 6.16
N TYR A 84 -11.02 0.26 6.47
CA TYR A 84 -10.58 0.25 7.86
C TYR A 84 -10.51 1.68 8.38
N ASN A 85 -10.68 1.85 9.69
CA ASN A 85 -10.50 3.15 10.32
C ASN A 85 -9.11 3.74 9.99
N TYR A 86 -8.96 5.06 10.10
CA TYR A 86 -7.76 5.75 9.66
C TYR A 86 -6.48 5.26 10.36
N ALA A 87 -6.53 5.06 11.68
CA ALA A 87 -5.40 4.58 12.46
C ALA A 87 -4.96 3.16 12.06
N MET A 88 -5.89 2.26 11.72
CA MET A 88 -5.59 0.91 11.24
C MET A 88 -4.84 0.89 9.91
N ARG A 89 -5.16 1.83 9.03
CA ARG A 89 -4.52 1.98 7.72
C ARG A 89 -3.07 2.43 7.91
N TRP A 90 -2.83 3.44 8.74
CA TRP A 90 -1.46 3.85 9.09
C TRP A 90 -0.67 2.75 9.79
N LEU A 91 -1.26 2.10 10.81
CA LEU A 91 -0.61 0.99 11.50
C LEU A 91 -0.23 -0.13 10.52
N HIS A 92 -1.06 -0.44 9.52
CA HIS A 92 -0.74 -1.45 8.51
C HIS A 92 0.56 -1.12 7.77
N TRP A 93 0.68 0.10 7.26
CA TRP A 93 1.85 0.52 6.47
C TRP A 93 3.09 0.78 7.32
N LEU A 94 2.94 1.29 8.54
CA LEU A 94 4.06 1.42 9.48
C LEU A 94 4.63 0.06 9.87
N ILE A 95 3.76 -0.93 10.14
CA ILE A 95 4.18 -2.30 10.43
C ILE A 95 4.83 -2.93 9.20
N ALA A 96 4.23 -2.78 8.02
CA ALA A 96 4.81 -3.30 6.77
C ALA A 96 6.22 -2.71 6.53
N GLY A 97 6.36 -1.39 6.64
CA GLY A 97 7.65 -0.71 6.52
C GLY A 97 8.67 -1.19 7.55
N GLY A 98 8.25 -1.37 8.81
CA GLY A 98 9.10 -1.93 9.87
C GLY A 98 9.53 -3.37 9.60
N ILE A 99 8.64 -4.22 9.09
CA ILE A 99 8.98 -5.61 8.71
C ILE A 99 10.01 -5.62 7.57
N PHE A 100 9.81 -4.81 6.52
CA PHE A 100 10.78 -4.71 5.42
C PHE A 100 12.13 -4.16 5.90
N ALA A 101 12.12 -3.18 6.81
CA ALA A 101 13.35 -2.68 7.43
C ALA A 101 14.05 -3.77 8.25
N ALA A 102 13.33 -4.54 9.06
CA ALA A 102 13.90 -5.64 9.83
C ALA A 102 14.52 -6.72 8.95
N PHE A 103 13.84 -7.14 7.87
CA PHE A 103 14.42 -8.08 6.89
C PHE A 103 15.64 -7.47 6.19
N GLY A 104 15.56 -6.20 5.79
CA GLY A 104 16.66 -5.49 5.14
C GLY A 104 17.91 -5.44 6.01
N THR A 105 17.77 -5.12 7.30
CA THR A 105 18.91 -5.00 8.21
C THR A 105 19.54 -6.36 8.54
N VAL A 106 18.75 -7.41 8.77
CA VAL A 106 19.31 -8.75 9.03
C VAL A 106 19.98 -9.34 7.79
N ASN A 107 19.40 -9.12 6.60
CA ASN A 107 20.01 -9.56 5.35
C ASN A 107 21.30 -8.78 5.08
N ALA A 108 21.34 -7.46 5.29
CA ALA A 108 22.57 -6.69 5.20
C ALA A 108 23.62 -7.14 6.24
N ALA A 109 23.20 -7.48 7.45
CA ALA A 109 24.09 -7.99 8.51
C ALA A 109 24.74 -9.34 8.13
N TYR A 110 24.07 -10.14 7.28
CA TYR A 110 24.61 -11.42 6.80
C TYR A 110 25.86 -11.23 5.92
N TYR A 111 25.89 -10.16 5.13
CA TYR A 111 26.98 -9.86 4.19
C TYR A 111 28.02 -8.85 4.72
N THR A 112 27.95 -8.51 6.01
CA THR A 112 28.85 -7.55 6.64
C THR A 112 29.54 -8.17 7.85
N GLU A 113 30.61 -7.53 8.31
CA GLU A 113 31.42 -7.99 9.45
C GLU A 113 31.71 -6.84 10.44
N GLY A 114 32.30 -7.19 11.58
CA GLY A 114 32.76 -6.24 12.59
C GLY A 114 31.67 -5.31 13.12
N ALA A 115 32.02 -4.02 13.27
CA ALA A 115 31.15 -3.00 13.85
C ALA A 115 29.88 -2.75 13.02
N VAL A 116 29.97 -2.82 11.69
CA VAL A 116 28.82 -2.60 10.79
C VAL A 116 27.78 -3.70 10.99
N LYS A 117 28.21 -4.97 11.03
CA LYS A 117 27.31 -6.09 11.33
C LYS A 117 26.59 -5.90 12.66
N LYS A 118 27.33 -5.48 13.71
CA LYS A 118 26.74 -5.23 15.01
C LYS A 118 25.67 -4.12 14.94
N GLN A 119 25.97 -2.99 14.30
CA GLN A 119 25.01 -1.89 14.16
C GLN A 119 23.74 -2.32 13.42
N LEU A 120 23.87 -3.13 12.37
CA LEU A 120 22.73 -3.66 11.63
C LEU A 120 21.87 -4.61 12.47
N LEU A 121 22.50 -5.45 13.31
CA LEU A 121 21.78 -6.32 14.24
C LEU A 121 21.11 -5.54 15.38
N ASP A 122 21.77 -4.51 15.93
CA ASP A 122 21.17 -3.63 16.93
C ASP A 122 19.95 -2.89 16.34
N LEU A 123 20.05 -2.45 15.08
CA LEU A 123 18.93 -1.83 14.36
C LEU A 123 17.82 -2.83 14.05
N HIS A 124 18.15 -4.06 13.63
CA HIS A 124 17.19 -5.14 13.44
C HIS A 124 16.36 -5.41 14.71
N GLU A 125 17.04 -5.53 15.85
CA GLU A 125 16.40 -5.73 17.15
C GLU A 125 15.48 -4.55 17.52
N SER A 126 15.98 -3.33 17.36
CA SER A 126 15.23 -2.10 17.66
C SER A 126 13.97 -1.97 16.82
N VAL A 127 14.07 -2.21 15.51
CA VAL A 127 12.95 -2.17 14.58
C VAL A 127 11.95 -3.29 14.89
N GLY A 128 12.43 -4.51 15.19
CA GLY A 128 11.57 -5.63 15.58
C GLY A 128 10.75 -5.34 16.84
N LEU A 129 11.38 -4.73 17.85
CA LEU A 129 10.70 -4.25 19.07
C LEU A 129 9.68 -3.14 18.78
N GLY A 130 10.04 -2.19 17.91
CA GLY A 130 9.11 -1.17 17.46
C GLY A 130 7.87 -1.76 16.77
N VAL A 131 8.08 -2.73 15.87
CA VAL A 131 7.02 -3.48 15.21
C VAL A 131 6.14 -4.22 16.23
N LEU A 132 6.71 -4.84 17.26
CA LEU A 132 5.93 -5.46 18.33
C LEU A 132 4.97 -4.46 18.99
N GLY A 133 5.46 -3.28 19.36
CA GLY A 133 4.62 -2.21 19.92
C GLY A 133 3.48 -1.79 18.97
N LEU A 134 3.79 -1.59 17.68
CA LEU A 134 2.78 -1.25 16.67
C LEU A 134 1.74 -2.36 16.47
N VAL A 135 2.17 -3.63 16.49
CA VAL A 135 1.29 -4.79 16.35
C VAL A 135 0.37 -4.92 17.57
N LEU A 136 0.87 -4.68 18.78
CA LEU A 136 0.02 -4.64 19.98
C LEU A 136 -1.03 -3.53 19.90
N ALA A 137 -0.64 -2.33 19.46
CA ALA A 137 -1.58 -1.23 19.21
C ALA A 137 -2.62 -1.61 18.14
N ARG A 138 -2.18 -2.28 17.06
CA ARG A 138 -3.06 -2.80 16.02
C ARG A 138 -4.03 -3.85 16.55
N VAL A 139 -3.59 -4.77 17.40
CA VAL A 139 -4.49 -5.77 18.00
C VAL A 139 -5.53 -5.08 18.88
N GLY A 140 -5.12 -4.17 19.77
CA GLY A 140 -6.04 -3.41 20.62
C GLY A 140 -7.06 -2.61 19.82
N LEU A 141 -6.63 -1.93 18.74
CA LEU A 141 -7.53 -1.20 17.87
C LEU A 141 -8.48 -2.14 17.10
N ARG A 142 -8.05 -3.36 16.79
CA ARG A 142 -8.85 -4.33 16.00
C ARG A 142 -9.99 -4.87 16.84
N LEU A 143 -9.73 -5.10 18.12
CA LEU A 143 -10.72 -5.58 19.08
C LEU A 143 -11.75 -4.52 19.45
N THR A 144 -11.42 -3.23 19.29
CA THR A 144 -12.27 -2.10 19.71
C THR A 144 -12.99 -1.40 18.54
N SER A 145 -12.61 -1.68 17.30
CA SER A 145 -13.14 -0.99 16.12
C SER A 145 -14.08 -1.86 15.29
N LYS A 146 -15.07 -1.24 14.64
CA LYS A 146 -15.90 -1.90 13.63
C LYS A 146 -15.03 -2.27 12.41
N MET A 147 -15.08 -3.53 12.01
CA MET A 147 -14.36 -4.02 10.84
C MET A 147 -15.21 -3.86 9.56
N PRO A 148 -14.59 -3.59 8.40
CA PRO A 148 -15.32 -3.54 7.13
C PRO A 148 -15.81 -4.95 6.75
N PRO A 149 -16.82 -5.06 5.88
CA PRO A 149 -17.40 -6.34 5.48
C PRO A 149 -16.36 -7.29 4.86
N HIS A 150 -16.67 -8.58 4.88
CA HIS A 150 -15.87 -9.58 4.18
C HIS A 150 -15.92 -9.33 2.67
N ILE A 151 -14.80 -9.57 1.99
CA ILE A 151 -14.76 -9.52 0.54
C ILE A 151 -15.55 -10.71 -0.01
N PRO A 152 -16.36 -10.55 -1.07
CA PRO A 152 -17.04 -11.67 -1.71
C PRO A 152 -16.04 -12.74 -2.13
N GLY A 153 -16.34 -14.00 -1.82
CA GLY A 153 -15.45 -15.12 -2.12
C GLY A 153 -16.06 -16.45 -1.72
N ASN A 154 -15.50 -17.53 -2.28
CA ASN A 154 -15.92 -18.88 -1.90
C ASN A 154 -15.44 -19.22 -0.47
N LYS A 155 -15.92 -20.33 0.09
CA LYS A 155 -15.58 -20.72 1.47
C LYS A 155 -14.06 -20.88 1.69
N LEU A 156 -13.33 -21.40 0.69
CA LEU A 156 -11.88 -21.58 0.78
C LEU A 156 -11.13 -20.23 0.80
N GLU A 157 -11.59 -19.25 0.03
CA GLU A 157 -11.04 -17.90 0.04
C GLU A 157 -11.24 -17.22 1.40
N GLN A 158 -12.41 -17.38 2.03
CA GLN A 158 -12.66 -16.83 3.36
C GLN A 158 -11.78 -17.49 4.42
N ILE A 159 -11.70 -18.82 4.44
CA ILE A 159 -10.86 -19.56 5.38
C ILE A 159 -9.38 -19.20 5.17
N GLY A 160 -8.93 -19.14 3.91
CA GLY A 160 -7.57 -18.76 3.58
C GLY A 160 -7.23 -17.34 4.02
N ALA A 161 -8.14 -16.39 3.84
CA ALA A 161 -7.97 -15.02 4.32
C ALA A 161 -7.89 -14.98 5.86
N GLU A 162 -8.75 -15.71 6.56
CA GLU A 162 -8.77 -15.74 8.02
C GLU A 162 -7.49 -16.38 8.60
N LEU A 163 -7.16 -17.59 8.16
CA LEU A 163 -5.93 -18.29 8.55
C LEU A 163 -4.70 -17.48 8.20
N GLY A 164 -4.70 -16.83 7.04
CA GLY A 164 -3.58 -16.01 6.63
C GLY A 164 -3.34 -14.82 7.56
N HIS A 165 -4.42 -14.15 7.99
CA HIS A 165 -4.28 -13.10 8.99
C HIS A 165 -3.79 -13.67 10.34
N TYR A 166 -4.32 -14.80 10.82
CA TYR A 166 -3.83 -15.40 12.07
C TYR A 166 -2.35 -15.76 12.00
N LEU A 167 -1.89 -16.32 10.89
CA LEU A 167 -0.48 -16.62 10.66
C LEU A 167 0.38 -15.34 10.69
N LEU A 168 -0.05 -14.27 10.03
CA LEU A 168 0.65 -12.98 10.11
C LEU A 168 0.77 -12.46 11.54
N TYR A 169 -0.33 -12.43 12.30
CA TYR A 169 -0.27 -12.00 13.70
C TYR A 169 0.64 -12.91 14.52
N GLY A 170 0.59 -14.23 14.28
CA GLY A 170 1.49 -15.21 14.87
C GLY A 170 2.96 -14.86 14.62
N PHE A 171 3.37 -14.67 13.36
CA PHE A 171 4.75 -14.30 13.03
C PHE A 171 5.16 -12.96 13.64
N MET A 172 4.32 -11.94 13.50
CA MET A 172 4.61 -10.58 13.97
C MET A 172 4.72 -10.46 15.49
N LEU A 173 4.10 -11.36 16.25
CA LEU A 173 4.23 -11.42 17.71
C LEU A 173 5.37 -12.36 18.13
N PHE A 174 5.42 -13.56 17.54
CA PHE A 174 6.35 -14.62 17.94
C PHE A 174 7.82 -14.26 17.66
N LEU A 175 8.11 -13.66 16.52
CA LEU A 175 9.49 -13.30 16.16
C LEU A 175 10.10 -12.28 17.12
N PRO A 176 9.54 -11.08 17.34
CA PRO A 176 10.15 -10.14 18.26
C PRO A 176 10.19 -10.66 19.71
N VAL A 177 9.20 -11.44 20.15
CA VAL A 177 9.23 -12.08 21.49
C VAL A 177 10.39 -13.06 21.60
N THR A 178 10.58 -13.95 20.63
CA THR A 178 11.73 -14.87 20.63
C THR A 178 13.07 -14.12 20.49
N GLY A 179 13.07 -12.98 19.80
CA GLY A 179 14.24 -12.11 19.69
C GLY A 179 14.67 -11.50 21.02
N VAL A 180 13.71 -10.99 21.79
CA VAL A 180 13.97 -10.51 23.16
C VAL A 180 14.43 -11.66 24.05
N MET A 181 13.76 -12.82 23.98
CA MET A 181 14.10 -13.99 24.79
C MET A 181 15.53 -14.46 24.56
N MET A 182 16.00 -14.52 23.32
CA MET A 182 17.37 -15.00 23.04
C MET A 182 18.43 -14.11 23.67
N ASN A 183 18.25 -12.78 23.65
CA ASN A 183 19.20 -11.85 24.26
C ASN A 183 19.06 -11.83 25.78
N TYR A 184 17.85 -11.54 26.28
CA TYR A 184 17.59 -11.37 27.70
C TYR A 184 17.95 -12.61 28.52
N LEU A 185 17.50 -13.80 28.10
CA LEU A 185 17.78 -15.06 28.81
C LEU A 185 19.24 -15.54 28.62
N GLY A 186 19.90 -15.05 27.58
CA GLY A 186 21.33 -15.30 27.33
C GLY A 186 22.26 -14.37 28.11
N GLY A 187 21.72 -13.49 28.95
CA GLY A 187 22.49 -12.48 29.69
C GLY A 187 23.04 -11.36 28.80
N LYS A 188 22.53 -11.23 27.56
CA LYS A 188 22.93 -10.17 26.63
C LYS A 188 21.95 -9.01 26.72
N PRO A 189 22.43 -7.76 26.61
CA PRO A 189 21.54 -6.61 26.59
C PRO A 189 20.64 -6.62 25.35
N VAL A 190 19.41 -6.17 25.54
CA VAL A 190 18.43 -5.95 24.48
C VAL A 190 18.55 -4.50 24.00
N GLN A 191 18.80 -4.30 22.71
CA GLN A 191 18.98 -2.96 22.14
C GLN A 191 17.66 -2.36 21.64
N PHE A 192 17.45 -1.08 21.92
CA PHE A 192 16.30 -0.32 21.43
C PHE A 192 16.69 1.13 21.12
N PHE A 193 17.00 1.41 19.85
CA PHE A 193 17.35 2.73 19.31
C PHE A 193 18.39 3.48 20.16
N GLY A 194 19.51 2.80 20.45
CA GLY A 194 20.61 3.34 21.26
C GLY A 194 20.43 3.18 22.77
N LEU A 195 19.23 2.81 23.24
CA LEU A 195 19.01 2.38 24.62
C LEU A 195 19.36 0.90 24.75
N SER A 196 19.95 0.55 25.89
CA SER A 196 20.32 -0.83 26.20
C SER A 196 19.59 -1.26 27.48
N VAL A 197 18.72 -2.26 27.35
CA VAL A 197 18.07 -2.89 28.50
C VAL A 197 18.96 -4.05 28.95
N PRO A 198 19.45 -4.05 30.21
CA PRO A 198 20.27 -5.15 30.71
C PRO A 198 19.58 -6.50 30.55
N GLY A 199 20.35 -7.50 30.12
CA GLY A 199 19.91 -8.88 30.12
C GLY A 199 19.80 -9.45 31.54
N MET A 200 19.35 -10.70 31.63
CA MET A 200 19.30 -11.43 32.90
C MET A 200 20.69 -11.57 33.52
N ALA A 201 20.83 -11.19 34.79
CA ALA A 201 22.05 -11.43 35.55
C ALA A 201 22.20 -12.93 35.88
N ASN A 202 23.41 -13.48 35.67
CA ASN A 202 23.77 -14.86 36.00
C ASN A 202 22.76 -15.92 35.53
N PRO A 203 22.46 -16.03 34.22
CA PRO A 203 21.50 -17.01 33.72
C PRO A 203 21.99 -18.44 33.99
N ASP A 204 21.13 -19.26 34.58
CA ASP A 204 21.39 -20.68 34.80
C ASP A 204 21.37 -21.49 33.48
N LEU A 205 21.69 -22.78 33.56
CA LEU A 205 21.72 -23.67 32.40
C LEU A 205 20.35 -23.75 31.69
N ALA A 206 19.24 -23.69 32.43
CA ALA A 206 17.90 -23.76 31.85
C ALA A 206 17.61 -22.50 31.02
N ARG A 207 17.94 -21.31 31.53
CA ARG A 207 17.78 -20.03 30.82
C ARG A 207 18.68 -19.94 29.59
N MET A 208 19.93 -20.37 29.71
CA MET A 208 20.84 -20.44 28.55
C MET A 208 20.32 -21.42 27.48
N THR A 209 19.72 -22.53 27.88
CA THR A 209 19.11 -23.49 26.95
C THR A 209 17.92 -22.87 26.23
N LEU A 210 17.02 -22.20 26.97
CA LEU A 210 15.90 -21.47 26.39
C LEU A 210 16.34 -20.34 25.45
N SER A 211 17.43 -19.62 25.77
CA SER A 211 18.01 -18.60 24.89
C SER A 211 18.44 -19.20 23.54
N LYS A 212 19.13 -20.35 23.57
CA LYS A 212 19.55 -21.06 22.34
C LYS A 212 18.35 -21.54 21.53
N GLU A 213 17.33 -22.09 22.17
CA GLU A 213 16.10 -22.52 21.50
C GLU A 213 15.32 -21.33 20.92
N ALA A 214 15.26 -20.20 21.64
CA ALA A 214 14.68 -18.96 21.14
C ALA A 214 15.40 -18.46 19.89
N PHE A 215 16.74 -18.47 19.86
CA PHE A 215 17.51 -18.13 18.67
C PHE A 215 17.21 -19.07 17.49
N LYS A 216 17.19 -20.39 17.71
CA LYS A 216 16.86 -21.38 16.66
C LYS A 216 15.47 -21.14 16.09
N ASN A 217 14.48 -20.95 16.96
CA ASN A 217 13.10 -20.70 16.56
C ASN A 217 12.97 -19.35 15.86
N HIS A 218 13.60 -18.30 16.36
CA HIS A 218 13.59 -16.98 15.72
C HIS A 218 14.12 -17.07 14.28
N LYS A 219 15.26 -17.74 14.07
CA LYS A 219 15.82 -17.96 12.74
C LYS A 219 14.88 -18.79 11.85
N ARG A 220 14.37 -19.92 12.36
CA ARG A 220 13.49 -20.82 11.60
C ARG A 220 12.21 -20.11 11.16
N PHE A 221 11.51 -19.48 12.09
CA PHE A 221 10.26 -18.78 11.79
C PHE A 221 10.49 -17.49 11.02
N GLY A 222 11.67 -16.87 11.12
CA GLY A 222 12.04 -15.72 10.31
C GLY A 222 12.09 -16.07 8.83
N VAL A 223 12.73 -17.19 8.48
CA VAL A 223 12.74 -17.72 7.11
C VAL A 223 11.34 -18.10 6.63
N LEU A 224 10.54 -18.77 7.49
CA LEU A 224 9.15 -19.07 7.13
C LEU A 224 8.33 -17.80 6.88
N PHE A 225 8.54 -16.75 7.67
CA PHE A 225 7.85 -15.49 7.51
C PHE A 225 8.27 -14.77 6.23
N GLU A 226 9.55 -14.82 5.87
CA GLU A 226 10.09 -14.28 4.62
C GLU A 226 9.38 -14.88 3.40
N TYR A 227 9.15 -16.20 3.38
CA TYR A 227 8.37 -16.85 2.31
C TYR A 227 6.87 -16.62 2.40
N TYR A 228 6.33 -16.46 3.61
CA TYR A 228 4.92 -16.22 3.81
C TYR A 228 4.48 -14.81 3.38
N LEU A 229 5.32 -13.81 3.58
CA LEU A 229 5.03 -12.42 3.22
C LEU A 229 4.61 -12.22 1.75
N PRO A 230 5.32 -12.74 0.73
CA PRO A 230 4.88 -12.64 -0.67
C PRO A 230 3.58 -13.42 -0.94
N ILE A 231 3.27 -14.48 -0.18
CA ILE A 231 1.98 -15.18 -0.30
C ILE A 231 0.84 -14.24 0.14
N HIS A 232 1.01 -13.54 1.25
CA HIS A 232 0.03 -12.55 1.71
C HIS A 232 -0.17 -11.41 0.69
N ILE A 233 0.92 -10.86 0.17
CA ILE A 233 0.88 -9.80 -0.84
C ILE A 233 0.24 -10.34 -2.14
N GLY A 234 0.60 -11.55 -2.56
CA GLY A 234 0.05 -12.23 -3.73
C GLY A 234 -1.45 -12.46 -3.62
N ALA A 235 -1.96 -12.82 -2.43
CA ALA A 235 -3.40 -12.94 -2.20
C ALA A 235 -4.12 -11.60 -2.37
N ALA A 236 -3.50 -10.48 -2.00
CA ALA A 236 -4.07 -9.15 -2.23
C ALA A 236 -4.17 -8.82 -3.73
N TYR A 237 -3.13 -9.12 -4.50
CA TYR A 237 -3.15 -8.97 -5.95
C TYR A 237 -4.12 -9.92 -6.65
N TYR A 238 -4.27 -11.15 -6.14
CA TYR A 238 -5.26 -12.11 -6.63
C TYR A 238 -6.68 -11.54 -6.52
N HIS A 239 -7.03 -10.93 -5.39
CA HIS A 239 -8.33 -10.27 -5.22
C HIS A 239 -8.48 -9.04 -6.13
N LEU A 240 -7.41 -8.25 -6.32
CA LEU A 240 -7.43 -7.14 -7.28
C LEU A 240 -7.71 -7.63 -8.71
N ALA A 241 -7.09 -8.74 -9.13
CA ALA A 241 -7.32 -9.34 -10.45
C ALA A 241 -8.76 -9.85 -10.64
N LYS A 242 -9.45 -10.22 -9.56
CA LYS A 242 -10.90 -10.56 -9.57
C LYS A 242 -11.81 -9.33 -9.61
N GLY A 243 -11.24 -8.12 -9.59
CA GLY A 243 -11.99 -6.86 -9.55
C GLY A 243 -12.36 -6.40 -8.15
N HIS A 244 -11.88 -7.07 -7.10
CA HIS A 244 -12.05 -6.61 -5.72
C HIS A 244 -10.90 -5.65 -5.40
N ASN A 245 -11.15 -4.35 -5.47
CA ASN A 245 -10.11 -3.35 -5.17
C ASN A 245 -9.88 -3.26 -3.66
N ILE A 246 -9.27 -4.28 -3.08
CA ILE A 246 -9.09 -4.39 -1.62
C ILE A 246 -8.07 -3.38 -1.07
N PHE A 247 -7.24 -2.80 -1.94
CA PHE A 247 -6.23 -1.81 -1.54
C PHE A 247 -6.86 -0.54 -0.98
N VAL A 248 -8.08 -0.16 -1.43
CA VAL A 248 -8.80 1.01 -0.87
C VAL A 248 -9.08 0.83 0.62
N ARG A 249 -9.18 -0.42 1.10
CA ARG A 249 -9.47 -0.72 2.51
C ARG A 249 -8.32 -0.31 3.42
N VAL A 250 -7.09 -0.43 2.92
CA VAL A 250 -5.85 -0.22 3.68
C VAL A 250 -5.11 1.05 3.27
N ASN A 251 -5.52 1.75 2.21
CA ASN A 251 -4.86 2.97 1.73
C ASN A 251 -5.20 4.17 2.64
N PRO A 252 -4.22 4.78 3.32
CA PRO A 252 -4.44 5.89 4.25
C PRO A 252 -4.67 7.24 3.56
N LEU A 253 -4.45 7.34 2.24
CA LEU A 253 -4.52 8.59 1.47
C LEU A 253 -5.86 8.81 0.77
N VAL A 254 -6.76 7.82 0.79
CA VAL A 254 -8.07 7.88 0.14
C VAL A 254 -9.19 7.83 1.16
N PHE A 255 -10.19 8.68 1.01
CA PHE A 255 -11.29 8.83 1.97
C PHE A 255 -12.63 8.70 1.25
N ALA A 256 -13.63 8.15 1.95
CA ALA A 256 -15.02 8.28 1.55
C ALA A 256 -15.40 9.76 1.45
N LYS A 257 -16.10 10.14 0.39
CA LYS A 257 -16.69 11.48 0.22
C LYS A 257 -18.00 11.60 0.99
#